data_AF-A0A8T0LMX9-F1
#
_entry.id   AF-A0A8T0LMX9-F1
#
_cell.length_a   1.000
_cell.length_b   1.000
_cell.length_c   1.000
_cell.angle_alpha   90.00
_cell.angle_beta   90.00
_cell.angle_gamma   90.00
#
_symmetry.space_group_name_H-M   'P 1'
#
loop_
_entity.id
_entity.type
_entity.pdbx_description
1 polymer ?
#
loop_
_entity_poly.entity_id
_entity_poly.type
_entity_poly.pdbx_seq_one_letter_code
_entity_poly.pdbx_strand_id
1 'polypeptide(L)'
;MSSRFVNATSILLAMTATMVSLPLATAESICTLSESESCAVENLKPSDDDGSVLIYPGGNTRCAFDDYQDTVTTFSTNSTYFFQAFPNSDLDKSKLMILFQGGGDVHIGNRITEDFESEYEELLGNSQCLGLNYSMHMNGYNNTMAVLDWALQNYPDVDNLVVAGESAGSLAAQMHSAHIAKMWDVDIRGARFSVLSDSYVGVQPEDKPGSGSLSYYGACGNDFDWSDDVAAACAAGTASTTEMVEALLEAEPEGNWLFINSKGDLTQRYFYAVVEDGIEGYPYTDLISEEDFYSNMTAILNAYKTIQV
;
A
#
# COMPACT_ATOMS: atom_id res chain seq x y z
N MET A 1 -23.62 -44.31 24.58
CA MET A 1 -24.62 -43.29 24.93
C MET A 1 -24.01 -42.30 25.91
N SER A 2 -23.47 -41.20 25.40
CA SER A 2 -23.50 -39.88 26.04
C SER A 2 -22.92 -38.91 25.02
N SER A 3 -23.77 -37.98 24.61
CA SER A 3 -23.52 -36.92 23.65
C SER A 3 -22.75 -35.77 24.30
N ARG A 4 -21.88 -35.11 23.51
CA ARG A 4 -21.45 -33.69 23.55
C ARG A 4 -19.97 -33.59 23.11
N PHE A 5 -19.76 -33.47 21.80
CA PHE A 5 -18.62 -32.72 21.28
C PHE A 5 -19.19 -31.43 20.69
N VAL A 6 -18.78 -30.33 21.31
CA VAL A 6 -19.11 -28.96 20.95
C VAL A 6 -18.22 -28.58 19.78
N ASN A 7 -18.86 -28.15 18.68
CA ASN A 7 -18.23 -27.41 17.61
C ASN A 7 -17.76 -26.05 18.15
N ALA A 8 -16.47 -25.78 18.02
CA ALA A 8 -15.83 -24.47 17.99
C ALA A 8 -14.62 -24.68 17.05
N THR A 9 -14.36 -23.88 16.02
CA THR A 9 -14.35 -22.42 16.01
C THR A 9 -14.51 -21.93 14.57
N SER A 10 -15.58 -21.18 14.30
CA SER A 10 -15.67 -20.29 13.15
C SER A 10 -15.03 -18.96 13.56
N ILE A 11 -13.96 -18.54 12.89
CA ILE A 11 -13.44 -17.18 13.00
C ILE A 11 -14.11 -16.39 11.88
N LEU A 12 -15.21 -15.72 12.22
CA LEU A 12 -15.74 -14.60 11.45
C LEU A 12 -15.76 -13.41 12.41
N LEU A 13 -15.07 -12.34 12.02
CA LEU A 13 -15.15 -11.04 12.68
C LEU A 13 -16.62 -10.57 12.62
N ALA A 14 -17.35 -10.74 13.71
CA ALA A 14 -18.62 -10.07 13.95
C ALA A 14 -18.41 -9.06 15.08
N MET A 15 -17.96 -7.84 14.73
CA MET A 15 -18.12 -6.70 15.64
C MET A 15 -19.52 -6.15 15.45
N THR A 16 -20.36 -6.37 16.46
CA THR A 16 -21.66 -5.73 16.65
C THR A 16 -21.47 -4.22 16.84
N ALA A 17 -21.62 -3.44 15.77
CA ALA A 17 -22.06 -2.06 15.87
C ALA A 17 -23.60 -2.07 15.87
N THR A 18 -24.20 -1.62 16.96
CA THR A 18 -25.64 -1.32 17.03
C THR A 18 -26.00 -0.35 15.91
N MET A 19 -26.78 -0.82 14.92
CA MET A 19 -27.38 0.02 13.90
C MET A 19 -28.38 0.98 14.54
N VAL A 20 -27.94 2.22 14.75
CA VAL A 20 -28.84 3.36 14.64
C VAL A 20 -28.87 3.71 13.16
N SER A 21 -29.96 3.38 12.47
CA SER A 21 -30.22 3.88 11.12
C SER A 21 -30.39 5.40 11.18
N LEU A 22 -29.33 6.12 10.83
CA LEU A 22 -29.40 7.53 10.44
C LEU A 22 -29.30 7.57 8.91
N PRO A 23 -30.25 8.19 8.20
CA PRO A 23 -30.05 8.53 6.80
C PRO A 23 -29.19 9.80 6.77
N LEU A 24 -27.90 9.66 6.51
CA LEU A 24 -27.07 10.78 6.04
C LEU A 24 -26.42 10.36 4.73
N ALA A 25 -27.14 10.54 3.63
CA ALA A 25 -26.46 10.91 2.41
C ALA A 25 -26.03 12.37 2.59
N THR A 26 -24.91 12.58 3.29
CA THR A 26 -24.16 13.84 3.23
C THR A 26 -23.52 13.92 1.87
N ALA A 27 -23.56 15.08 1.23
CA ALA A 27 -23.02 15.26 -0.11
C ALA A 27 -21.51 14.97 -0.06
N GLU A 28 -21.07 13.88 -0.68
CA GLU A 28 -19.65 13.59 -0.87
C GLU A 28 -19.00 14.79 -1.57
N SER A 29 -17.93 15.32 -0.99
CA SER A 29 -17.13 16.34 -1.66
C SER A 29 -16.23 15.64 -2.67
N ILE A 30 -16.52 15.86 -3.95
CA ILE A 30 -15.88 15.17 -5.07
C ILE A 30 -15.25 16.19 -6.01
N CYS A 31 -14.05 15.87 -6.49
CA CYS A 31 -13.45 16.53 -7.65
C CYS A 31 -12.91 15.50 -8.65
N THR A 32 -13.06 15.78 -9.95
CA THR A 32 -12.60 14.89 -11.03
C THR A 32 -11.58 15.61 -11.89
N LEU A 33 -10.34 15.11 -11.94
CA LEU A 33 -9.29 15.69 -12.76
C LEU A 33 -9.60 15.49 -14.24
N SER A 34 -9.60 16.59 -15.00
CA SER A 34 -9.88 16.62 -16.44
C SER A 34 -9.29 17.88 -17.07
N GLU A 35 -9.37 18.02 -18.40
CA GLU A 35 -8.97 19.26 -19.08
C GLU A 35 -9.75 20.50 -18.58
N SER A 36 -10.97 20.31 -18.08
CA SER A 36 -11.84 21.38 -17.57
C SER A 36 -11.76 21.61 -16.07
N GLU A 37 -11.21 20.67 -15.32
CA GLU A 37 -11.21 20.69 -13.85
C GLU A 37 -9.87 20.22 -13.32
N SER A 38 -9.16 21.11 -12.63
CA SER A 38 -7.80 20.86 -12.13
C SER A 38 -7.77 20.43 -10.66
N CYS A 39 -8.91 20.46 -9.98
CA CYS A 39 -9.01 20.18 -8.55
C CYS A 39 -8.01 20.99 -7.73
N ALA A 40 -7.84 22.28 -8.08
CA ALA A 40 -6.99 23.19 -7.35
C ALA A 40 -7.49 23.35 -5.90
N VAL A 41 -6.60 23.27 -4.91
CA VAL A 41 -6.96 23.25 -3.48
C VAL A 41 -7.85 24.43 -3.08
N GLU A 42 -7.57 25.62 -3.59
CA GLU A 42 -8.34 26.84 -3.31
C GLU A 42 -9.81 26.77 -3.75
N ASN A 43 -10.14 25.84 -4.66
CA ASN A 43 -11.49 25.65 -5.20
C ASN A 43 -12.19 24.43 -4.59
N LEU A 44 -11.48 23.64 -3.79
CA LEU A 44 -12.04 22.46 -3.13
C LEU A 44 -13.08 22.87 -2.08
N LYS A 45 -14.05 22.01 -1.87
CA LYS A 45 -15.11 22.20 -0.86
C LYS A 45 -15.09 21.05 0.13
N PRO A 46 -14.19 21.02 1.12
CA PRO A 46 -14.06 19.92 2.06
C PRO A 46 -15.41 19.44 2.62
N SER A 47 -15.56 18.12 2.77
CA SER A 47 -16.71 17.50 3.40
C SER A 47 -16.91 18.01 4.82
N ASP A 48 -18.16 18.30 5.21
CA ASP A 48 -18.49 18.69 6.58
C ASP A 48 -18.31 17.53 7.60
N ASP A 49 -18.16 16.29 7.12
CA ASP A 49 -18.05 15.09 7.96
C ASP A 49 -16.62 14.91 8.51
N ASP A 50 -15.64 14.82 7.62
CA ASP A 50 -14.24 14.51 7.96
C ASP A 50 -13.23 15.55 7.43
N GLY A 51 -13.69 16.58 6.72
CA GLY A 51 -12.83 17.58 6.09
C GLY A 51 -12.08 17.09 4.85
N SER A 52 -12.44 15.93 4.31
CA SER A 52 -11.81 15.38 3.11
C SER A 52 -12.50 15.81 1.81
N VAL A 53 -11.78 15.67 0.71
CA VAL A 53 -12.32 15.67 -0.65
C VAL A 53 -11.84 14.42 -1.37
N LEU A 54 -12.75 13.71 -2.02
CA LEU A 54 -12.44 12.59 -2.89
C LEU A 54 -12.00 13.12 -4.25
N ILE A 55 -10.74 12.89 -4.61
CA ILE A 55 -10.19 13.31 -5.90
C ILE A 55 -10.06 12.10 -6.80
N TYR A 56 -10.71 12.17 -7.96
CA TYR A 56 -10.70 11.15 -8.98
C TYR A 56 -9.76 11.58 -10.11
N PRO A 57 -8.53 11.03 -10.20
CA PRO A 57 -7.58 11.37 -11.26
C PRO A 57 -7.98 10.84 -12.65
N GLY A 58 -9.04 10.04 -12.73
CA GLY A 58 -9.38 9.29 -13.93
C GLY A 58 -8.48 8.06 -14.08
N GLY A 59 -8.42 7.52 -15.30
CA GLY A 59 -7.70 6.28 -15.59
C GLY A 59 -8.53 5.02 -15.38
N ASN A 60 -8.09 3.93 -16.00
CA ASN A 60 -8.73 2.61 -15.89
C ASN A 60 -8.18 1.85 -14.69
N THR A 61 -8.11 2.50 -13.54
CA THR A 61 -7.60 1.87 -12.33
C THR A 61 -8.66 0.95 -11.76
N ARG A 62 -8.23 -0.28 -11.54
CA ARG A 62 -9.04 -1.43 -11.19
C ARG A 62 -8.54 -1.99 -9.87
N CYS A 63 -9.44 -2.38 -8.97
CA CYS A 63 -9.12 -2.84 -7.63
C CYS A 63 -9.97 -4.06 -7.29
N ALA A 64 -9.37 -5.25 -7.39
CA ALA A 64 -9.78 -6.58 -6.91
C ALA A 64 -11.21 -7.10 -7.19
N PHE A 65 -12.17 -6.25 -7.50
CA PHE A 65 -13.52 -6.60 -7.89
C PHE A 65 -14.15 -5.44 -8.68
N ASP A 66 -13.79 -5.35 -9.96
CA ASP A 66 -14.07 -4.20 -10.81
C ASP A 66 -15.52 -4.05 -11.27
N ASP A 67 -16.46 -4.76 -10.65
CA ASP A 67 -17.91 -4.56 -10.75
C ASP A 67 -18.53 -5.51 -9.71
N TYR A 68 -18.05 -5.44 -8.46
CA TYR A 68 -18.58 -6.33 -7.42
C TYR A 68 -19.97 -5.88 -7.07
N GLN A 69 -20.97 -6.59 -7.57
CA GLN A 69 -22.26 -6.58 -6.92
C GLN A 69 -22.27 -7.72 -5.92
N ASP A 70 -22.19 -7.39 -4.64
CA ASP A 70 -22.42 -8.36 -3.59
C ASP A 70 -23.81 -8.98 -3.78
N THR A 71 -23.89 -10.29 -3.94
CA THR A 71 -25.17 -10.99 -4.12
C THR A 71 -25.99 -11.15 -2.84
N VAL A 72 -25.38 -10.87 -1.68
CA VAL A 72 -25.95 -10.98 -0.34
C VAL A 72 -26.29 -9.59 0.22
N THR A 73 -25.51 -8.56 -0.11
CA THR A 73 -25.78 -7.16 0.25
C THR A 73 -26.21 -6.32 -0.96
N THR A 74 -26.37 -5.00 -0.81
CA THR A 74 -26.64 -4.08 -1.92
C THR A 74 -25.40 -3.33 -2.38
N PHE A 75 -24.21 -3.78 -1.96
CA PHE A 75 -22.95 -3.10 -2.26
C PHE A 75 -22.55 -3.34 -3.72
N SER A 76 -22.32 -2.24 -4.46
CA SER A 76 -21.81 -2.25 -5.83
C SER A 76 -20.66 -1.25 -6.00
N THR A 77 -19.56 -1.65 -6.62
CA THR A 77 -18.44 -0.74 -6.96
C THR A 77 -18.54 -0.26 -8.42
N ASN A 78 -17.95 0.89 -8.74
CA ASN A 78 -17.87 1.46 -10.11
C ASN A 78 -16.43 1.80 -10.51
N SER A 79 -15.46 1.06 -9.95
CA SER A 79 -14.12 0.86 -10.51
C SER A 79 -13.34 2.09 -10.93
N THR A 80 -13.55 3.20 -10.22
CA THR A 80 -12.81 4.44 -10.45
C THR A 80 -11.96 4.70 -9.22
N TYR A 81 -10.65 4.75 -9.42
CA TYR A 81 -9.73 5.10 -8.35
C TYR A 81 -9.93 6.53 -7.90
N PHE A 82 -9.78 6.72 -6.59
CA PHE A 82 -9.73 8.02 -5.94
C PHE A 82 -8.72 7.99 -4.81
N PHE A 83 -8.32 9.17 -4.38
CA PHE A 83 -7.59 9.39 -3.13
C PHE A 83 -8.30 10.45 -2.32
N GLN A 84 -8.07 10.45 -1.01
CA GLN A 84 -8.63 11.46 -0.12
C GLN A 84 -7.62 12.56 0.10
N ALA A 85 -8.00 13.80 -0.20
CA ALA A 85 -7.23 14.99 0.14
C ALA A 85 -7.86 15.70 1.34
N PHE A 86 -7.05 16.05 2.32
CA PHE A 86 -7.43 16.80 3.52
C PHE A 86 -6.66 18.13 3.50
N PRO A 87 -7.18 19.16 2.81
CA PRO A 87 -6.61 20.49 2.90
C PRO A 87 -6.91 21.10 4.29
N ASN A 88 -6.15 22.11 4.69
CA ASN A 88 -6.46 22.85 5.90
C ASN A 88 -7.77 23.65 5.76
N SER A 89 -8.40 24.01 6.88
CA SER A 89 -9.70 24.70 6.90
C SER A 89 -9.73 26.02 6.14
N ASP A 90 -8.58 26.71 6.08
CA ASP A 90 -8.46 28.03 5.45
C ASP A 90 -8.15 27.92 3.94
N LEU A 91 -7.88 26.71 3.43
CA LEU A 91 -7.50 26.42 2.05
C LEU A 91 -6.32 27.28 1.54
N ASP A 92 -5.45 27.72 2.46
CA ASP A 92 -4.36 28.66 2.20
C ASP A 92 -3.05 27.99 1.78
N LYS A 93 -3.11 26.68 1.54
CA LYS A 93 -1.98 25.82 1.15
C LYS A 93 -0.86 25.73 2.20
N SER A 94 -1.15 26.01 3.47
CA SER A 94 -0.18 25.80 4.56
C SER A 94 0.02 24.34 4.95
N LYS A 95 -0.95 23.46 4.66
CA LYS A 95 -0.88 22.02 4.96
C LYS A 95 -1.82 21.22 4.08
N LEU A 96 -1.34 20.05 3.68
CA LEU A 96 -2.12 18.99 3.04
C LEU A 96 -1.80 17.65 3.70
N MET A 97 -2.82 16.83 3.91
CA MET A 97 -2.66 15.40 4.12
C MET A 97 -3.36 14.66 2.96
N ILE A 98 -2.69 13.65 2.41
CA ILE A 98 -3.26 12.79 1.38
C ILE A 98 -3.29 11.36 1.92
N LEU A 99 -4.43 10.69 1.74
CA LEU A 99 -4.58 9.30 2.10
C LEU A 99 -4.86 8.46 0.85
N PHE A 100 -3.97 7.49 0.63
CA PHE A 100 -4.10 6.48 -0.41
C PHE A 100 -5.02 5.37 0.06
N GLN A 101 -5.92 4.91 -0.82
CA GLN A 101 -6.76 3.76 -0.54
C GLN A 101 -6.65 2.70 -1.64
N GLY A 102 -6.50 1.44 -1.24
CA GLY A 102 -6.66 0.27 -2.12
C GLY A 102 -5.56 0.07 -3.18
N GLY A 103 -5.79 -0.86 -4.11
CA GLY A 103 -4.87 -1.18 -5.21
C GLY A 103 -4.55 -2.67 -5.34
N GLY A 104 -4.57 -3.42 -4.23
CA GLY A 104 -4.30 -4.87 -4.22
C GLY A 104 -2.86 -5.27 -4.56
N ASP A 105 -2.00 -4.30 -4.86
CA ASP A 105 -0.62 -4.44 -5.33
C ASP A 105 0.35 -3.54 -4.55
N VAL A 106 -0.04 -3.26 -3.29
CA VAL A 106 0.71 -2.48 -2.30
C VAL A 106 1.20 -1.12 -2.82
N HIS A 107 0.43 -0.48 -3.71
CA HIS A 107 0.70 0.85 -4.29
C HIS A 107 1.97 0.96 -5.15
N ILE A 108 2.58 -0.17 -5.53
CA ILE A 108 3.83 -0.19 -6.31
C ILE A 108 3.69 -0.96 -7.63
N GLY A 109 2.57 -1.62 -7.87
CA GLY A 109 2.36 -2.46 -9.04
C GLY A 109 2.15 -1.67 -10.33
N ASN A 110 2.63 -2.26 -11.44
CA ASN A 110 2.46 -1.75 -12.80
C ASN A 110 2.44 -2.91 -13.80
N ARG A 111 1.43 -3.78 -13.66
CA ARG A 111 1.28 -5.00 -14.44
C ARG A 111 -0.17 -5.30 -14.71
N ILE A 112 -0.43 -5.91 -15.87
CA ILE A 112 -1.68 -6.62 -16.12
C ILE A 112 -1.36 -8.11 -16.08
N THR A 113 -2.02 -8.87 -15.20
CA THR A 113 -1.98 -10.33 -15.26
C THR A 113 -3.10 -10.81 -16.16
N GLU A 114 -2.82 -11.84 -16.95
CA GLU A 114 -3.84 -12.50 -17.76
C GLU A 114 -4.95 -13.08 -16.88
N ASP A 115 -6.09 -13.37 -17.50
CA ASP A 115 -7.22 -14.03 -16.84
C ASP A 115 -6.71 -15.29 -16.12
N PHE A 116 -6.87 -15.31 -14.80
CA PHE A 116 -6.41 -16.40 -13.96
C PHE A 116 -7.52 -16.80 -12.99
N GLU A 117 -7.90 -18.07 -13.05
CA GLU A 117 -8.77 -18.68 -12.06
C GLU A 117 -7.91 -19.61 -11.20
N SER A 118 -7.71 -19.22 -9.95
CA SER A 118 -6.92 -19.99 -9.00
C SER A 118 -7.72 -21.19 -8.52
N GLU A 119 -7.19 -22.40 -8.68
CA GLU A 119 -7.78 -23.62 -8.09
C GLU A 119 -7.84 -23.54 -6.55
N TYR A 120 -7.07 -22.63 -5.95
CA TYR A 120 -7.11 -22.37 -4.52
C TYR A 120 -8.31 -21.51 -4.08
N GLU A 121 -9.03 -20.81 -4.97
CA GLU A 121 -10.22 -20.05 -4.53
C GLU A 121 -11.29 -20.96 -3.94
N GLU A 122 -11.48 -22.16 -4.52
CA GLU A 122 -12.39 -23.16 -3.97
C GLU A 122 -11.89 -23.68 -2.60
N LEU A 123 -10.58 -23.95 -2.48
CA LEU A 123 -9.94 -24.38 -1.24
C LEU A 123 -10.08 -23.34 -0.12
N LEU A 124 -9.96 -22.06 -0.46
CA LEU A 124 -10.08 -20.93 0.46
C LEU A 124 -11.52 -20.54 0.78
N GLY A 125 -12.51 -21.19 0.14
CA GLY A 125 -13.93 -20.90 0.33
C GLY A 125 -14.40 -19.62 -0.33
N ASN A 126 -13.63 -19.08 -1.29
CA ASN A 126 -13.91 -17.86 -2.01
C ASN A 126 -14.78 -18.12 -3.25
N SER A 127 -15.93 -18.76 -3.07
CA SER A 127 -16.82 -19.10 -4.19
C SER A 127 -17.28 -17.89 -5.01
N GLN A 128 -17.26 -16.69 -4.43
CA GLN A 128 -17.55 -15.43 -5.10
C GLN A 128 -16.48 -15.02 -6.13
N CYS A 129 -15.28 -15.62 -6.08
CA CYS A 129 -14.16 -15.35 -6.98
C CYS A 129 -14.05 -16.34 -8.15
N LEU A 130 -14.89 -17.38 -8.20
CA LEU A 130 -14.88 -18.42 -9.23
C LEU A 130 -15.72 -18.03 -10.46
N GLY A 131 -15.31 -18.49 -11.65
CA GLY A 131 -16.00 -18.32 -12.92
C GLY A 131 -15.99 -16.89 -13.49
N LEU A 132 -15.14 -16.05 -12.90
CA LEU A 132 -15.05 -14.63 -13.18
C LEU A 132 -14.26 -14.36 -14.47
N ASN A 133 -13.10 -15.00 -14.63
CA ASN A 133 -12.24 -14.91 -15.82
C ASN A 133 -12.00 -13.46 -16.28
N TYR A 134 -11.39 -12.65 -15.40
CA TYR A 134 -10.94 -11.30 -15.73
C TYR A 134 -9.44 -11.14 -15.47
N SER A 135 -8.81 -10.28 -16.27
CA SER A 135 -7.46 -9.81 -16.05
C SER A 135 -7.37 -8.98 -14.78
N MET A 136 -6.36 -9.20 -13.95
CA MET A 136 -6.09 -8.34 -12.79
C MET A 136 -5.13 -7.22 -13.19
N HIS A 137 -5.51 -5.99 -12.87
CA HIS A 137 -4.69 -4.82 -13.12
C HIS A 137 -4.03 -4.38 -11.81
N MET A 138 -2.71 -4.49 -11.75
CA MET A 138 -1.86 -3.94 -10.70
C MET A 138 -1.40 -2.56 -11.20
N ASN A 139 -2.07 -1.50 -10.75
CA ASN A 139 -1.87 -0.14 -11.23
C ASN A 139 -1.46 0.85 -10.12
N GLY A 140 -1.07 0.34 -8.96
CA GLY A 140 -0.74 1.09 -7.76
C GLY A 140 0.36 2.14 -7.97
N TYR A 141 1.37 1.85 -8.79
CA TYR A 141 2.40 2.82 -9.13
C TYR A 141 1.82 4.02 -9.88
N ASN A 142 1.10 3.79 -10.98
CA ASN A 142 0.52 4.86 -11.79
C ASN A 142 -0.52 5.68 -10.99
N ASN A 143 -1.29 5.03 -10.12
CA ASN A 143 -2.17 5.70 -9.17
C ASN A 143 -1.39 6.64 -8.27
N THR A 144 -0.30 6.14 -7.68
CA THR A 144 0.54 6.92 -6.78
C THR A 144 1.13 8.12 -7.50
N MET A 145 1.63 7.93 -8.72
CA MET A 145 2.16 9.04 -9.54
C MET A 145 1.09 10.09 -9.84
N ALA A 146 -0.14 9.69 -10.19
CA ALA A 146 -1.22 10.65 -10.43
C ALA A 146 -1.56 11.51 -9.19
N VAL A 147 -1.49 10.91 -8.00
CA VAL A 147 -1.66 11.64 -6.74
C VAL A 147 -0.50 12.58 -6.48
N LEU A 148 0.74 12.12 -6.66
CA LEU A 148 1.94 12.91 -6.44
C LEU A 148 2.02 14.08 -7.43
N ASP A 149 1.68 13.87 -8.69
CA ASP A 149 1.59 14.92 -9.71
C ASP A 149 0.57 15.99 -9.32
N TRP A 150 -0.61 15.58 -8.85
CA TRP A 150 -1.63 16.52 -8.37
C TRP A 150 -1.13 17.28 -7.13
N ALA A 151 -0.48 16.59 -6.20
CA ALA A 151 0.04 17.18 -4.98
C ALA A 151 1.14 18.20 -5.30
N LEU A 152 2.09 17.86 -6.16
CA LEU A 152 3.20 18.73 -6.58
C LEU A 152 2.68 19.97 -7.33
N GLN A 153 1.65 19.81 -8.16
CA GLN A 153 1.00 20.96 -8.83
C GLN A 153 0.36 21.92 -7.83
N ASN A 154 -0.21 21.42 -6.73
CA ASN A 154 -0.88 22.24 -5.73
C ASN A 154 0.07 22.79 -4.65
N TYR A 155 1.13 22.04 -4.33
CA TYR A 155 2.11 22.32 -3.28
C TYR A 155 3.52 22.11 -3.83
N PRO A 156 3.96 22.94 -4.80
CA PRO A 156 5.29 22.79 -5.39
C PRO A 156 6.37 23.08 -4.36
N ASP A 157 6.12 23.97 -3.40
CA ASP A 157 7.05 24.39 -2.36
C ASP A 157 6.53 23.94 -0.99
N VAL A 158 7.35 23.17 -0.25
CA VAL A 158 7.02 22.71 1.10
C VAL A 158 8.24 22.83 2.01
N ASP A 159 8.02 23.26 3.25
CA ASP A 159 9.07 23.27 4.28
C ASP A 159 9.26 21.89 4.92
N ASN A 160 8.21 21.07 4.93
CA ASN A 160 8.19 19.75 5.54
C ASN A 160 7.39 18.79 4.67
N LEU A 161 7.99 17.67 4.30
CA LEU A 161 7.38 16.60 3.52
C LEU A 161 7.52 15.28 4.29
N VAL A 162 6.38 14.64 4.57
CA VAL A 162 6.33 13.37 5.29
C VAL A 162 5.66 12.32 4.41
N VAL A 163 6.38 11.24 4.15
CA VAL A 163 5.84 10.04 3.48
C VAL A 163 5.64 8.98 4.55
N ALA A 164 4.41 8.54 4.75
CA ALA A 164 4.08 7.61 5.82
C ALA A 164 3.20 6.48 5.31
N GLY A 165 3.38 5.30 5.88
CA GLY A 165 2.53 4.16 5.58
C GLY A 165 2.54 3.11 6.68
N GLU A 166 1.46 2.33 6.70
CA GLU A 166 1.24 1.21 7.61
C GLU A 166 1.05 -0.08 6.80
N SER A 167 1.62 -1.18 7.28
CA SER A 167 1.53 -2.50 6.64
C SER A 167 1.99 -2.45 5.17
N ALA A 168 1.14 -2.80 4.20
CA ALA A 168 1.42 -2.64 2.76
C ALA A 168 1.80 -1.20 2.37
N GLY A 169 1.17 -0.21 2.99
CA GLY A 169 1.49 1.20 2.77
C GLY A 169 2.88 1.57 3.26
N SER A 170 3.42 0.86 4.27
CA SER A 170 4.79 1.07 4.73
C SER A 170 5.81 0.66 3.66
N LEU A 171 5.59 -0.46 2.97
CA LEU A 171 6.41 -0.83 1.81
C LEU A 171 6.31 0.25 0.72
N ALA A 172 5.11 0.73 0.40
CA ALA A 172 4.93 1.81 -0.56
C ALA A 172 5.68 3.09 -0.17
N ALA A 173 5.56 3.50 1.09
CA ALA A 173 6.23 4.69 1.64
C ALA A 173 7.76 4.57 1.52
N GLN A 174 8.30 3.37 1.76
CA GLN A 174 9.72 3.09 1.55
C GLN A 174 10.07 3.17 0.06
N MET A 175 9.39 2.43 -0.82
CA MET A 175 9.72 2.34 -2.26
C MET A 175 9.63 3.67 -2.99
N HIS A 176 8.60 4.47 -2.72
CA HIS A 176 8.41 5.78 -3.38
C HIS A 176 9.24 6.91 -2.76
N SER A 177 9.94 6.69 -1.65
CA SER A 177 10.59 7.74 -0.85
C SER A 177 11.58 8.60 -1.65
N ALA A 178 12.58 7.99 -2.28
CA ALA A 178 13.62 8.68 -3.03
C ALA A 178 13.02 9.43 -4.23
N HIS A 179 12.05 8.81 -4.92
CA HIS A 179 11.34 9.46 -6.02
C HIS A 179 10.55 10.69 -5.57
N ILE A 180 9.83 10.58 -4.45
CA ILE A 180 9.10 11.71 -3.87
C ILE A 180 10.07 12.84 -3.46
N ALA A 181 11.20 12.51 -2.83
CA ALA A 181 12.20 13.50 -2.45
C ALA A 181 12.74 14.27 -3.66
N LYS A 182 13.02 13.55 -4.75
CA LYS A 182 13.42 14.13 -6.04
C LYS A 182 12.32 14.99 -6.67
N MET A 183 11.07 14.53 -6.69
CA MET A 183 9.93 15.29 -7.25
C MET A 183 9.75 16.66 -6.58
N TRP A 184 10.02 16.76 -5.28
CA TRP A 184 9.93 18.02 -4.52
C TRP A 184 11.26 18.79 -4.41
N ASP A 185 12.31 18.33 -5.09
CA ASP A 185 13.67 18.88 -5.00
C ASP A 185 14.12 19.10 -3.54
N VAL A 186 13.86 18.14 -2.64
CA VAL A 186 14.08 18.26 -1.19
C VAL A 186 15.47 18.80 -0.87
N ASP A 187 16.51 18.21 -1.45
CA ASP A 187 17.92 18.62 -1.27
C ASP A 187 18.19 20.07 -1.67
N ILE A 188 17.67 20.47 -2.84
CA ILE A 188 17.92 21.80 -3.41
C ILE A 188 17.19 22.87 -2.60
N ARG A 189 15.98 22.54 -2.12
CA ARG A 189 15.12 23.48 -1.37
C ARG A 189 15.40 23.48 0.12
N GLY A 190 16.11 22.48 0.63
CA GLY A 190 16.34 22.30 2.06
C GLY A 190 15.06 22.00 2.83
N ALA A 191 14.09 21.36 2.18
CA ALA A 191 12.86 20.93 2.83
C ALA A 191 13.18 19.81 3.82
N ARG A 192 12.50 19.78 4.97
CA ARG A 192 12.64 18.65 5.88
C ARG A 192 11.88 17.45 5.33
N PHE A 193 12.60 16.40 4.94
CA PHE A 193 12.00 15.15 4.49
C PHE A 193 12.01 14.09 5.58
N SER A 194 10.92 13.33 5.70
CA SER A 194 10.80 12.24 6.68
C SER A 194 9.98 11.09 6.13
N VAL A 195 10.45 9.87 6.38
CA VAL A 195 9.77 8.64 5.98
C VAL A 195 9.37 7.86 7.24
N LEU A 196 8.09 7.52 7.35
CA LEU A 196 7.54 6.72 8.44
C LEU A 196 7.06 5.37 7.89
N SER A 197 7.73 4.32 8.33
CA SER A 197 7.44 2.94 7.99
C SER A 197 6.87 2.21 9.21
N ASP A 198 5.56 2.00 9.25
CA ASP A 198 4.88 1.30 10.34
C ASP A 198 4.48 -0.13 9.93
N SER A 199 4.81 -1.10 10.77
CA SER A 199 4.37 -2.49 10.69
C SER A 199 4.80 -3.23 9.41
N TYR A 200 5.93 -2.83 8.81
CA TYR A 200 6.65 -3.59 7.78
C TYR A 200 8.14 -3.23 7.76
N VAL A 201 9.01 -4.24 7.75
CA VAL A 201 10.47 -4.07 7.61
C VAL A 201 11.12 -5.03 6.60
N GLY A 202 10.34 -5.90 5.96
CA GLY A 202 10.82 -6.76 4.88
C GLY A 202 11.51 -8.05 5.30
N VAL A 203 11.16 -8.64 6.45
CA VAL A 203 11.67 -9.97 6.84
C VAL A 203 11.16 -11.03 5.86
N GLN A 204 12.08 -11.72 5.17
CA GLN A 204 11.80 -12.74 4.17
C GLN A 204 12.67 -14.00 4.42
N PRO A 205 12.30 -15.16 3.87
CA PRO A 205 13.18 -16.33 3.87
C PRO A 205 14.48 -16.08 3.11
N GLU A 206 15.58 -16.70 3.58
CA GLU A 206 16.94 -16.44 3.09
C GLU A 206 17.11 -16.75 1.59
N ASP A 207 16.45 -17.80 1.10
CA ASP A 207 16.48 -18.24 -0.30
C ASP A 207 15.31 -17.72 -1.13
N LYS A 208 14.47 -16.84 -0.57
CA LYS A 208 13.31 -16.21 -1.22
C LYS A 208 13.39 -14.68 -1.14
N PRO A 209 14.24 -14.05 -1.96
CA PRO A 209 14.40 -12.60 -1.93
C PRO A 209 13.08 -11.86 -2.18
N GLY A 210 12.88 -10.74 -1.48
CA GLY A 210 11.64 -9.95 -1.58
C GLY A 210 11.33 -9.44 -2.99
N SER A 211 12.34 -9.31 -3.86
CA SER A 211 12.16 -8.95 -5.26
C SER A 211 11.26 -9.90 -6.05
N GLY A 212 11.10 -11.17 -5.64
CA GLY A 212 10.15 -12.09 -6.27
C GLY A 212 8.71 -11.56 -6.23
N SER A 213 8.26 -11.06 -5.08
CA SER A 213 6.94 -10.46 -4.92
C SER A 213 6.82 -9.14 -5.66
N LEU A 214 7.86 -8.30 -5.65
CA LEU A 214 7.85 -7.03 -6.38
C LEU A 214 7.82 -7.25 -7.90
N SER A 215 8.58 -8.23 -8.41
CA SER A 215 8.53 -8.63 -9.80
C SER A 215 7.15 -9.18 -10.19
N TYR A 216 6.48 -9.91 -9.29
CA TYR A 216 5.11 -10.36 -9.50
C TYR A 216 4.16 -9.18 -9.73
N TYR A 217 4.27 -8.12 -8.93
CA TYR A 217 3.49 -6.88 -9.08
C TYR A 217 3.88 -6.03 -10.29
N GLY A 218 4.98 -6.36 -10.97
CA GLY A 218 5.57 -5.50 -12.02
C GLY A 218 6.24 -4.24 -11.47
N ALA A 219 6.64 -4.25 -10.20
CA ALA A 219 7.23 -3.08 -9.54
C ALA A 219 8.69 -2.83 -9.96
N CYS A 220 9.47 -3.88 -10.26
CA CYS A 220 10.92 -3.74 -10.49
C CYS A 220 11.32 -2.85 -11.69
N GLY A 221 10.41 -2.55 -12.60
CA GLY A 221 10.65 -1.67 -13.75
C GLY A 221 10.17 -0.24 -13.56
N ASN A 222 9.60 0.10 -12.41
CA ASN A 222 9.11 1.43 -12.10
C ASN A 222 10.25 2.36 -11.65
N ASP A 223 10.03 3.67 -11.76
CA ASP A 223 11.00 4.67 -11.32
C ASP A 223 10.86 4.91 -9.81
N PHE A 224 11.62 4.14 -9.04
CA PHE A 224 11.79 4.34 -7.60
C PHE A 224 13.08 5.07 -7.25
N ASP A 225 13.78 5.63 -8.25
CA ASP A 225 15.13 6.20 -8.09
C ASP A 225 16.19 5.21 -7.56
N TRP A 226 16.02 3.92 -7.85
CA TRP A 226 17.08 2.93 -7.69
C TRP A 226 18.20 3.12 -8.72
N SER A 227 19.41 2.67 -8.37
CA SER A 227 20.46 2.47 -9.35
C SER A 227 20.08 1.38 -10.37
N ASP A 228 20.65 1.45 -11.57
CA ASP A 228 20.44 0.45 -12.62
C ASP A 228 20.74 -0.99 -12.12
N ASP A 229 21.74 -1.14 -11.25
CA ASP A 229 22.14 -2.43 -10.68
C ASP A 229 21.07 -3.00 -9.74
N VAL A 230 20.47 -2.16 -8.89
CA VAL A 230 19.40 -2.57 -7.96
C VAL A 230 18.12 -2.90 -8.72
N ALA A 231 17.76 -2.08 -9.71
CA ALA A 231 16.62 -2.37 -10.59
C ALA A 231 16.81 -3.69 -11.36
N ALA A 232 18.02 -3.93 -11.89
CA ALA A 232 18.35 -5.19 -12.56
C ALA A 232 18.29 -6.40 -11.61
N ALA A 233 18.80 -6.27 -10.39
CA ALA A 233 18.74 -7.32 -9.37
C ALA A 233 17.30 -7.62 -8.91
N CYS A 234 16.44 -6.59 -8.84
CA CYS A 234 15.01 -6.75 -8.59
C CYS A 234 14.34 -7.53 -9.71
N ALA A 235 14.54 -7.11 -10.97
CA ALA A 235 13.97 -7.77 -12.14
C ALA A 235 14.46 -9.23 -12.30
N ALA A 236 15.68 -9.53 -11.83
CA ALA A 236 16.22 -10.88 -11.80
C ALA A 236 15.70 -11.74 -10.64
N GLY A 237 14.90 -11.19 -9.72
CA GLY A 237 14.40 -11.90 -8.53
C GLY A 237 15.50 -12.22 -7.51
N THR A 238 16.59 -11.45 -7.52
CA THR A 238 17.77 -11.70 -6.68
C THR A 238 17.96 -10.67 -5.56
N ALA A 239 17.38 -9.48 -5.70
CA ALA A 239 17.49 -8.44 -4.69
C ALA A 239 16.65 -8.78 -3.44
N SER A 240 17.26 -8.68 -2.28
CA SER A 240 16.56 -8.71 -0.99
C SER A 240 15.80 -7.40 -0.76
N THR A 241 14.78 -7.43 0.12
CA THR A 241 14.10 -6.20 0.54
C THR A 241 15.08 -5.23 1.20
N THR A 242 16.02 -5.74 2.00
CA THR A 242 17.05 -4.95 2.66
C THR A 242 17.88 -4.18 1.64
N GLU A 243 18.46 -4.83 0.64
CA GLU A 243 19.29 -4.16 -0.39
C GLU A 243 18.51 -3.08 -1.15
N MET A 244 17.24 -3.35 -1.47
CA MET A 244 16.39 -2.38 -2.16
C MET A 244 16.08 -1.14 -1.29
N VAL A 245 15.90 -1.32 0.02
CA VAL A 245 15.66 -0.19 0.95
C VAL A 245 16.96 0.53 1.29
N GLU A 246 18.09 -0.17 1.42
CA GLU A 246 19.42 0.43 1.59
C GLU A 246 19.73 1.37 0.42
N ALA A 247 19.46 0.96 -0.82
CA ALA A 247 19.64 1.82 -1.99
C ALA A 247 18.81 3.11 -1.93
N LEU A 248 17.60 3.06 -1.37
CA LEU A 248 16.73 4.24 -1.22
C LEU A 248 17.21 5.15 -0.08
N LEU A 249 17.72 4.57 1.01
CA LEU A 249 18.36 5.32 2.09
C LEU A 249 19.63 6.03 1.62
N GLU A 250 20.41 5.40 0.73
CA GLU A 250 21.60 5.99 0.12
C GLU A 250 21.26 7.07 -0.90
N ALA A 251 20.15 6.93 -1.63
CA ALA A 251 19.68 7.92 -2.59
C ALA A 251 19.19 9.22 -1.93
N GLU A 252 18.71 9.13 -0.69
CA GLU A 252 18.17 10.27 0.08
C GLU A 252 18.81 10.33 1.50
N PRO A 253 20.09 10.72 1.61
CA PRO A 253 20.83 10.66 2.86
C PRO A 253 20.37 11.70 3.90
N GLU A 254 19.74 12.80 3.48
CA GLU A 254 19.22 13.86 4.37
C GLU A 254 17.80 13.55 4.90
N GLY A 255 17.17 12.49 4.39
CA GLY A 255 15.85 12.03 4.82
C GLY A 255 15.86 11.51 6.26
N ASN A 256 14.81 11.82 7.04
CA ASN A 256 14.67 11.30 8.40
C ASN A 256 13.79 10.04 8.41
N TRP A 257 14.38 8.88 8.64
CA TRP A 257 13.65 7.61 8.60
C TRP A 257 13.27 7.10 9.99
N LEU A 258 12.00 6.72 10.15
CA LEU A 258 11.47 6.08 11.35
C LEU A 258 10.78 4.77 10.99
N PHE A 259 11.30 3.68 11.54
CA PHE A 259 10.71 2.35 11.46
C PHE A 259 10.04 1.99 12.78
N ILE A 260 8.74 1.68 12.73
CA ILE A 260 7.94 1.20 13.85
C ILE A 260 7.47 -0.21 13.49
N ASN A 261 7.72 -1.20 14.34
CA ASN A 261 7.27 -2.56 14.06
C ASN A 261 7.10 -3.36 15.35
N SER A 262 6.12 -4.26 15.37
CA SER A 262 5.96 -5.23 16.46
C SER A 262 7.11 -6.23 16.46
N LYS A 263 7.55 -6.67 17.64
CA LYS A 263 8.58 -7.72 17.78
C LYS A 263 8.12 -9.09 17.29
N GLY A 264 6.82 -9.33 17.26
CA GLY A 264 6.21 -10.58 16.81
C GLY A 264 5.06 -10.29 15.87
N ASP A 265 5.30 -9.45 14.86
CA ASP A 265 4.29 -9.04 13.88
C ASP A 265 3.65 -10.27 13.22
N LEU A 266 2.38 -10.53 13.56
CA LEU A 266 1.70 -11.73 13.12
C LEU A 266 1.49 -11.75 11.61
N THR A 267 1.18 -10.58 11.02
CA THR A 267 0.93 -10.44 9.59
C THR A 267 2.19 -10.75 8.79
N GLN A 268 3.33 -10.15 9.17
CA GLN A 268 4.59 -10.43 8.49
C GLN A 268 5.04 -11.88 8.67
N ARG A 269 4.79 -12.51 9.84
CA ARG A 269 5.06 -13.93 10.04
C ARG A 269 4.20 -14.84 9.16
N TYR A 270 2.95 -14.45 8.88
CA TYR A 270 2.11 -15.13 7.89
C TYR A 270 2.62 -14.91 6.46
N PHE A 271 2.98 -13.68 6.07
CA PHE A 271 3.54 -13.42 4.75
C PHE A 271 4.88 -14.13 4.52
N TYR A 272 5.70 -14.27 5.56
CA TYR A 272 6.90 -15.09 5.53
C TYR A 272 6.56 -16.54 5.13
N ALA A 273 5.55 -17.15 5.76
CA ALA A 273 5.10 -18.49 5.42
C ALA A 273 4.50 -18.57 4.00
N VAL A 274 3.77 -17.54 3.55
CA VAL A 274 3.28 -17.46 2.15
C VAL A 274 4.43 -17.46 1.15
N VAL A 275 5.52 -16.75 1.45
CA VAL A 275 6.70 -16.69 0.56
C VAL A 275 7.51 -17.98 0.61
N GLU A 276 7.61 -18.60 1.78
CA GLU A 276 8.35 -19.85 1.99
C GLU A 276 7.64 -21.06 1.39
N ASP A 277 6.41 -21.31 1.83
CA ASP A 277 5.66 -22.54 1.56
C ASP A 277 4.73 -22.41 0.35
N GLY A 278 4.48 -21.17 -0.10
CA GLY A 278 3.42 -20.89 -1.07
C GLY A 278 2.02 -21.11 -0.50
N ILE A 279 1.00 -20.83 -1.32
CA ILE A 279 -0.40 -20.99 -0.90
C ILE A 279 -0.78 -22.44 -0.57
N GLU A 280 -0.04 -23.42 -1.10
CA GLU A 280 -0.20 -24.85 -0.78
C GLU A 280 0.09 -25.18 0.68
N GLY A 281 0.87 -24.34 1.37
CA GLY A 281 1.12 -24.45 2.80
C GLY A 281 -0.07 -24.07 3.68
N TYR A 282 -1.15 -23.51 3.11
CA TYR A 282 -2.31 -23.09 3.87
C TYR A 282 -3.15 -24.29 4.37
N PRO A 283 -3.59 -24.32 5.65
CA PRO A 283 -3.37 -23.29 6.67
C PRO A 283 -1.98 -23.35 7.30
N TYR A 284 -1.32 -22.19 7.39
CA TYR A 284 -0.01 -22.08 8.03
C TYR A 284 -0.16 -22.28 9.54
N THR A 285 0.33 -23.41 10.04
CA THR A 285 0.28 -23.80 11.46
C THR A 285 1.61 -23.66 12.18
N ASP A 286 2.71 -23.56 11.43
CA ASP A 286 4.06 -23.39 11.94
C ASP A 286 4.67 -22.11 11.33
N LEU A 287 4.40 -20.97 11.97
CA LEU A 287 5.00 -19.70 11.56
C LEU A 287 6.40 -19.58 12.14
N ILE A 288 7.29 -18.87 11.45
CA ILE A 288 8.58 -18.42 12.03
C ILE A 288 8.36 -17.90 13.46
N SER A 289 9.25 -18.28 14.37
CA SER A 289 9.11 -17.91 15.78
C SER A 289 9.19 -16.38 15.96
N GLU A 290 8.58 -15.84 17.03
CA GLU A 290 8.72 -14.41 17.33
C GLU A 290 10.17 -14.02 17.60
N GLU A 291 10.95 -14.94 18.17
CA GLU A 291 12.38 -14.72 18.47
C GLU A 291 13.19 -14.61 17.18
N ASP A 292 13.02 -15.54 16.24
CA ASP A 292 13.73 -15.53 14.96
C ASP A 292 13.29 -14.35 14.10
N PHE A 293 11.98 -14.08 14.03
CA PHE A 293 11.45 -12.89 13.35
C PHE A 293 12.05 -11.60 13.93
N TYR A 294 12.08 -11.46 15.27
CA TYR A 294 12.65 -10.29 15.92
C TYR A 294 14.15 -10.15 15.68
N SER A 295 14.88 -11.28 15.67
CA SER A 295 16.31 -11.32 15.35
C SER A 295 16.57 -10.82 13.92
N ASN A 296 15.84 -11.34 12.94
CA ASN A 296 15.95 -10.95 11.54
C ASN A 296 15.60 -9.48 11.34
N MET A 297 14.48 -9.01 11.90
CA MET A 297 14.11 -7.60 11.89
C MET A 297 15.19 -6.72 12.50
N THR A 298 15.79 -7.13 13.62
CA THR A 298 16.86 -6.37 14.27
C THR A 298 18.11 -6.28 13.39
N ALA A 299 18.46 -7.35 12.68
CA ALA A 299 19.57 -7.35 11.72
C ALA A 299 19.32 -6.34 10.59
N ILE A 300 18.13 -6.35 9.99
CA ILE A 300 17.71 -5.41 8.94
C ILE A 300 17.79 -3.97 9.42
N LEU A 301 17.16 -3.65 10.57
CA LEU A 301 17.15 -2.29 11.11
C LEU A 301 18.54 -1.82 11.54
N ASN A 302 19.44 -2.72 11.93
CA ASN A 302 20.83 -2.37 12.19
C ASN A 302 21.59 -2.04 10.92
N ALA A 303 21.31 -2.72 9.81
CA ALA A 303 21.90 -2.41 8.51
C ALA A 303 21.49 -0.99 8.06
N TYR A 304 20.20 -0.67 8.11
CA TYR A 304 19.69 0.68 7.78
C TYR A 304 20.33 1.79 8.62
N LYS A 305 20.54 1.55 9.93
CA LYS A 305 21.21 2.50 10.82
C LYS A 305 22.67 2.79 10.46
N THR A 306 23.34 1.93 9.69
CA THR A 306 24.73 2.19 9.28
C THR A 306 24.83 3.17 8.12
N ILE A 307 23.73 3.38 7.37
CA ILE A 307 23.64 4.31 6.24
C ILE A 307 23.20 5.69 6.72
N GLN A 308 22.21 5.73 7.61
CA GLN A 308 21.63 6.95 8.17
C GLN A 308 22.53 7.49 9.31
N VAL A 309 23.31 8.54 9.03
CA VAL A 309 24.30 9.14 9.95
C VAL A 309 23.77 10.42 10.60
#